data_AF-A0A8J8K0M5-F1
#
_entry.id   AF-A0A8J8K0M5-F1
#
_cell.length_a   1.000
_cell.length_b   1.000
_cell.length_c   1.000
_cell.angle_alpha   90.00
_cell.angle_beta   90.00
_cell.angle_gamma   90.00
#
_symmetry.space_group_name_H-M   'P 1'
#
loop_
_entity.id
_entity.type
_entity.pdbx_description
1 polymer ?
#
loop_
_entity_poly.entity_id
_entity_poly.type
_entity_poly.pdbx_seq_one_letter_code
_entity_poly.pdbx_strand_id
1 'polypeptide(L)'
;MSTMFDYLDSSQKKIKEDKKKEKELNEKLLEKIKKQKKVDVNFAGFDGRLSELVDGIRTIPNYQNIKSFIRDKILTEDPGISYKKLSVKAGVHKGVALVILYDLYNDKLEEELHEIEEENGFSYNYD
;
A
#
# COMPACT_ATOMS: atom_id res chain seq x y z
N MET A 1 29.69 -13.46 41.78
CA MET A 1 29.64 -12.00 41.55
C MET A 1 29.83 -11.76 40.07
N SER A 2 28.80 -11.34 39.34
CA SER A 2 28.94 -10.92 37.95
C SER A 2 29.33 -9.44 37.95
N THR A 3 30.32 -9.07 37.13
CA THR A 3 30.92 -7.74 37.17
C THR A 3 30.20 -6.82 36.20
N MET A 4 30.23 -5.50 36.47
CA MET A 4 29.63 -4.44 35.65
C MET A 4 30.09 -4.47 34.17
N PHE A 5 31.23 -5.14 33.88
CA PHE A 5 31.76 -5.37 32.54
C PHE A 5 31.00 -6.46 31.74
N ASP A 6 30.37 -7.45 32.39
CA ASP A 6 29.61 -8.52 31.72
C ASP A 6 28.29 -7.99 31.10
N TYR A 7 27.74 -6.93 31.68
CA TYR A 7 26.53 -6.26 31.17
C TYR A 7 26.80 -5.41 29.93
N LEU A 8 27.98 -4.79 29.82
CA LEU A 8 28.36 -3.98 28.65
C LEU A 8 28.59 -4.84 27.39
N ASP A 9 29.20 -6.01 27.52
CA ASP A 9 29.47 -6.91 26.39
C ASP A 9 28.18 -7.61 25.87
N SER A 10 27.25 -7.93 26.77
CA SER A 10 25.95 -8.51 26.41
C SER A 10 24.99 -7.48 25.78
N SER A 11 25.00 -6.23 26.24
CA SER A 11 24.26 -5.13 25.61
C SER A 11 24.80 -4.76 24.24
N GLN A 12 26.13 -4.74 24.04
CA GLN A 12 26.72 -4.49 22.72
C GLN A 12 26.46 -5.61 21.71
N LYS A 13 26.38 -6.87 22.16
CA LYS A 13 25.98 -8.01 21.31
C LYS A 13 24.51 -7.92 20.90
N LYS A 14 23.60 -7.58 21.81
CA LYS A 14 22.17 -7.37 21.50
C LYS A 14 21.96 -6.24 20.48
N ILE A 15 22.62 -5.09 20.66
CA ILE A 15 22.52 -3.95 19.74
C ILE A 15 23.00 -4.31 18.32
N LYS A 16 24.03 -5.16 18.20
CA LYS A 16 24.51 -5.65 16.89
C LYS A 16 23.56 -6.65 16.24
N GLU A 17 22.94 -7.53 17.03
CA GLU A 17 21.93 -8.47 16.53
C GLU A 17 20.66 -7.74 16.07
N ASP A 18 20.20 -6.74 16.81
CA ASP A 18 19.00 -5.97 16.47
C ASP A 18 19.21 -5.16 15.18
N LYS A 19 20.38 -4.51 15.02
CA LYS A 19 20.76 -3.85 13.76
C LYS A 19 20.88 -4.81 12.57
N LYS A 20 21.19 -6.09 12.81
CA LYS A 20 21.28 -7.10 11.75
C LYS A 20 19.90 -7.59 11.33
N LYS A 21 18.99 -7.79 12.28
CA LYS A 21 17.58 -8.13 12.03
C LYS A 21 16.84 -7.00 11.29
N GLU A 22 17.12 -5.75 11.65
CA GLU A 22 16.54 -4.57 10.99
C GLU A 22 16.99 -4.45 9.52
N LYS A 23 18.26 -4.75 9.23
CA LYS A 23 18.76 -4.82 7.85
C LYS A 23 18.12 -5.95 7.03
N GLU A 24 17.99 -7.14 7.61
CA GLU A 24 17.30 -8.27 6.96
C GLU A 24 15.81 -7.97 6.71
N LEU A 25 15.16 -7.27 7.63
CA LEU A 25 13.77 -6.85 7.48
C LEU A 25 13.64 -5.83 6.34
N ASN A 26 14.53 -4.84 6.28
CA ASN A 26 14.56 -3.83 5.22
C ASN A 26 14.85 -4.43 3.84
N GLU A 27 15.76 -5.39 3.74
CA GLU A 27 16.01 -6.13 2.49
C GLU A 27 14.78 -6.94 2.05
N LYS A 28 14.10 -7.64 2.98
CA LYS A 28 12.86 -8.37 2.68
C LYS A 28 11.73 -7.43 2.24
N LEU A 29 11.62 -6.24 2.85
CA LEU A 29 10.65 -5.21 2.44
C LEU A 29 10.98 -4.69 1.03
N LEU A 30 12.25 -4.40 0.74
CA LEU A 30 12.72 -4.00 -0.59
C LEU A 30 12.44 -5.08 -1.65
N GLU A 31 12.62 -6.35 -1.33
CA GLU A 31 12.26 -7.44 -2.24
C GLU A 31 10.75 -7.56 -2.46
N LYS A 32 9.93 -7.38 -1.41
CA LYS A 32 8.46 -7.33 -1.55
C LYS A 32 8.01 -6.16 -2.42
N ILE A 33 8.59 -4.98 -2.24
CA ILE A 33 8.32 -3.79 -3.05
C ILE A 33 8.75 -4.01 -4.51
N LYS A 34 9.93 -4.61 -4.75
CA LYS A 34 10.39 -4.96 -6.10
C LYS A 34 9.50 -6.01 -6.78
N LYS A 35 8.95 -6.97 -6.02
CA LYS A 35 7.98 -7.94 -6.53
C LYS A 35 6.62 -7.30 -6.84
N GLN A 36 6.15 -6.37 -6.00
CA GLN A 36 4.93 -5.60 -6.28
C GLN A 36 5.07 -4.71 -7.53
N LYS A 37 6.26 -4.16 -7.80
CA LYS A 37 6.53 -3.37 -9.02
C LYS A 37 6.60 -4.19 -10.32
N LYS A 38 6.66 -5.53 -10.25
CA LYS A 38 6.78 -6.43 -11.43
C LYS A 38 5.55 -7.30 -11.65
N VAL A 39 4.36 -6.71 -11.60
CA VAL A 39 3.18 -7.36 -12.16
C VAL A 39 3.00 -6.79 -13.58
N ASP A 40 3.73 -7.36 -14.53
CA ASP A 40 3.52 -7.09 -15.95
C ASP A 40 2.20 -7.73 -16.37
N VAL A 41 1.11 -6.95 -16.27
CA VAL A 41 -0.20 -7.36 -16.76
C VAL A 41 -0.25 -7.06 -18.25
N ASN A 42 0.17 -8.02 -19.08
CA ASN A 42 -0.02 -7.95 -20.53
C ASN A 42 -1.51 -8.15 -20.88
N PHE A 43 -2.24 -7.04 -21.07
CA PHE A 43 -3.51 -7.05 -21.78
C PHE A 43 -3.21 -7.09 -23.28
N ALA A 44 -3.50 -8.21 -23.94
CA ALA A 44 -3.36 -8.32 -25.39
C ALA A 44 -4.22 -7.23 -26.08
N GLY A 45 -3.57 -6.34 -26.85
CA GLY A 45 -4.23 -5.29 -27.63
C GLY A 45 -4.09 -3.85 -27.10
N PHE A 46 -3.23 -3.61 -26.09
CA PHE A 46 -2.95 -2.27 -25.58
C PHE A 46 -1.45 -1.96 -25.66
N ASP A 47 -1.05 -1.13 -26.63
CA ASP A 47 0.33 -0.63 -26.81
C ASP A 47 0.64 0.60 -25.93
N GLY A 48 -0.31 1.03 -25.09
CA GLY A 48 -0.15 2.18 -24.19
C GLY A 48 0.54 1.81 -22.88
N ARG A 49 0.88 2.84 -22.09
CA ARG A 49 1.40 2.62 -20.72
C ARG A 49 0.26 2.24 -19.78
N LEU A 50 0.49 1.32 -18.84
CA LEU A 50 -0.48 0.95 -17.79
C LEU A 50 -1.07 2.18 -17.07
N SER A 51 -0.28 3.24 -16.89
CA SER A 51 -0.73 4.52 -16.35
C SER A 51 -1.84 5.16 -17.18
N GLU A 52 -1.74 5.13 -18.51
CA GLU A 52 -2.73 5.71 -19.42
C GLU A 52 -4.06 4.95 -19.38
N LEU A 53 -4.02 3.63 -19.14
CA LEU A 53 -5.22 2.84 -18.94
C LEU A 53 -5.92 3.19 -17.62
N VAL A 54 -5.13 3.34 -16.54
CA VAL A 54 -5.64 3.74 -15.22
C VAL A 54 -6.24 5.14 -15.29
N ASP A 55 -5.54 6.09 -15.91
CA ASP A 55 -6.03 7.44 -16.08
C ASP A 55 -7.29 7.47 -16.96
N GLY A 56 -7.33 6.69 -18.04
CA GLY A 56 -8.53 6.50 -18.86
C GLY A 56 -9.73 6.02 -18.04
N ILE A 57 -9.52 5.07 -17.13
CA ILE A 57 -10.58 4.59 -16.22
C ILE A 57 -11.05 5.70 -15.27
N ARG A 58 -10.14 6.52 -14.74
CA ARG A 58 -10.49 7.64 -13.85
C ARG A 58 -11.25 8.76 -14.56
N THR A 59 -11.10 8.90 -15.88
CA THR A 59 -11.88 9.85 -16.70
C THR A 59 -13.32 9.39 -17.00
N ILE A 60 -13.69 8.16 -16.64
CA ILE A 60 -15.05 7.66 -16.89
C ILE A 60 -16.06 8.54 -16.13
N PRO A 61 -17.14 9.01 -16.79
CA PRO A 61 -18.21 9.72 -16.11
C PRO A 61 -18.73 8.91 -14.93
N ASN A 62 -19.01 9.56 -13.80
CA ASN A 62 -19.52 8.90 -12.59
C ASN A 62 -18.50 8.03 -11.83
N TYR A 63 -17.22 7.98 -12.23
CA TYR A 63 -16.18 7.20 -11.54
C TYR A 63 -16.11 7.52 -10.03
N GLN A 64 -16.12 8.80 -9.65
CA GLN A 64 -16.05 9.22 -8.26
C GLN A 64 -17.26 8.74 -7.44
N ASN A 65 -18.47 8.83 -7.98
CA ASN A 65 -19.67 8.37 -7.29
C ASN A 65 -19.65 6.84 -7.10
N ILE A 66 -19.13 6.10 -8.07
CA ILE A 66 -18.94 4.64 -7.97
C ILE A 66 -17.88 4.32 -6.91
N LYS A 67 -16.76 5.06 -6.88
CA LYS A 67 -15.70 4.94 -5.86
C LYS A 67 -16.27 5.15 -4.46
N SER A 68 -17.02 6.23 -4.22
CA SER A 68 -17.68 6.51 -2.94
C SER A 68 -18.68 5.43 -2.54
N PHE A 69 -19.53 4.99 -3.47
CA PHE A 69 -20.48 3.91 -3.20
C PHE A 69 -19.78 2.61 -2.78
N ILE A 70 -18.68 2.26 -3.44
CA ILE A 70 -17.90 1.06 -3.11
C ILE A 70 -17.27 1.20 -1.73
N ARG A 71 -16.71 2.37 -1.41
CA ARG A 71 -16.13 2.69 -0.10
C ARG A 71 -17.16 2.53 1.02
N ASP A 72 -18.31 3.18 0.89
CA ASP A 72 -19.24 3.36 2.00
C ASP A 72 -20.17 2.17 2.22
N LYS A 73 -20.44 1.38 1.17
CA LYS A 73 -21.36 0.24 1.25
C LYS A 73 -20.64 -1.10 1.13
N ILE A 74 -19.79 -1.26 0.12
CA ILE A 74 -19.24 -2.58 -0.21
C ILE A 74 -18.06 -2.92 0.70
N LEU A 75 -17.11 -2.00 0.89
CA LEU A 75 -15.94 -2.25 1.73
C LEU A 75 -16.29 -2.32 3.22
N THR A 76 -17.32 -1.59 3.66
CA THR A 76 -17.83 -1.70 5.04
C THR A 76 -18.40 -3.10 5.33
N GLU A 77 -19.05 -3.72 4.34
CA GLU A 77 -19.59 -5.08 4.48
C GLU A 77 -18.53 -6.18 4.28
N ASP A 78 -17.64 -6.02 3.30
CA ASP A 78 -16.59 -6.99 2.96
C ASP A 78 -15.27 -6.26 2.64
N PRO A 79 -14.43 -5.98 3.67
CA PRO A 79 -13.16 -5.28 3.49
C PRO A 79 -12.15 -6.06 2.62
N GLY A 80 -12.30 -7.39 2.54
CA GLY A 80 -11.41 -8.29 1.81
C GLY A 80 -11.89 -8.62 0.40
N ILE A 81 -12.87 -7.89 -0.14
CA ILE A 81 -13.49 -8.22 -1.42
C ILE A 81 -12.45 -8.18 -2.57
N SER A 82 -12.45 -9.23 -3.39
CA SER A 82 -11.62 -9.27 -4.60
C SER A 82 -12.25 -8.46 -5.73
N TYR A 83 -11.43 -7.88 -6.62
CA TYR A 83 -11.90 -7.11 -7.78
C TYR A 83 -12.90 -7.89 -8.67
N LYS A 84 -12.78 -9.23 -8.76
CA LYS A 84 -13.72 -10.08 -9.50
C LYS A 84 -15.10 -10.09 -8.83
N LYS A 85 -15.15 -10.25 -7.50
CA LYS A 85 -16.43 -10.20 -6.76
C LYS A 85 -17.02 -8.79 -6.78
N LEU A 86 -16.17 -7.78 -6.63
CA LEU A 86 -16.57 -6.38 -6.71
C LEU A 86 -17.21 -6.03 -8.05
N SER A 87 -16.62 -6.50 -9.17
CA SER A 87 -17.18 -6.27 -10.51
C SER A 87 -18.63 -6.78 -10.64
N VAL A 88 -18.95 -7.91 -10.00
CA VAL A 88 -20.30 -8.48 -10.02
C VAL A 88 -21.21 -7.71 -9.07
N LYS A 89 -20.74 -7.39 -7.86
CA LYS A 89 -21.55 -6.73 -6.82
C LYS A 89 -21.89 -5.28 -7.17
N ALA A 90 -20.95 -4.55 -7.77
CA ALA A 90 -21.12 -3.15 -8.16
C ALA A 90 -21.59 -2.98 -9.62
N GLY A 91 -21.68 -4.06 -10.41
CA GLY A 91 -22.08 -3.99 -11.82
C GLY A 91 -21.10 -3.22 -12.71
N VAL A 92 -19.80 -3.25 -12.38
CA VAL A 92 -18.76 -2.52 -13.12
C VAL A 92 -17.77 -3.46 -13.79
N HIS A 93 -17.08 -3.00 -14.82
CA HIS A 93 -16.05 -3.81 -15.48
C HIS A 93 -14.90 -4.16 -14.52
N LYS A 94 -14.30 -5.35 -14.68
CA LYS A 94 -13.22 -5.86 -13.80
C LYS A 94 -12.03 -4.90 -13.71
N GLY A 95 -11.67 -4.26 -14.83
CA GLY A 95 -10.61 -3.24 -14.85
C GLY A 95 -10.96 -2.01 -14.00
N VAL A 96 -12.21 -1.54 -14.07
CA VAL A 96 -12.69 -0.42 -13.27
C VAL A 96 -12.72 -0.78 -11.78
N ALA A 97 -13.22 -1.96 -11.44
CA ALA A 97 -13.20 -2.48 -10.06
C ALA A 97 -11.78 -2.56 -9.49
N LEU A 98 -10.81 -2.99 -10.31
CA LEU A 98 -9.41 -3.08 -9.90
C LEU A 98 -8.82 -1.70 -9.59
N VAL A 99 -9.04 -0.72 -10.48
CA VAL A 99 -8.54 0.65 -10.28
C VAL A 99 -9.22 1.32 -9.08
N ILE A 100 -10.52 1.12 -8.89
CA ILE A 100 -11.22 1.67 -7.72
C ILE A 100 -10.66 1.11 -6.42
N LEU A 101 -10.44 -0.20 -6.34
CA LEU A 101 -9.82 -0.80 -5.16
C LEU A 101 -8.40 -0.24 -4.95
N TYR A 102 -7.60 -0.18 -6.00
CA TYR A 102 -6.26 0.40 -5.94
C TYR A 102 -6.26 1.83 -5.38
N ASP A 103 -7.13 2.68 -5.89
CA ASP A 103 -7.27 4.07 -5.43
C ASP A 103 -7.71 4.12 -3.97
N LEU A 104 -8.68 3.30 -3.55
CA LEU A 104 -9.15 3.26 -2.16
C LEU A 104 -8.09 2.74 -1.18
N TYR A 105 -7.25 1.78 -1.59
CA TYR A 105 -6.13 1.31 -0.77
C TYR A 105 -5.04 2.37 -0.64
N ASN A 106 -4.76 3.12 -1.71
CA ASN A 106 -3.80 4.21 -1.66
C ASN A 106 -4.31 5.38 -0.80
N ASP A 107 -5.58 5.79 -0.96
CA ASP A 107 -6.19 6.83 -0.13
C ASP A 107 -5.98 6.50 1.37
N LYS A 108 -6.24 5.25 1.75
CA LYS A 108 -6.10 4.79 3.13
C LYS A 108 -4.64 4.78 3.62
N LEU A 109 -3.70 4.38 2.76
CA LEU A 109 -2.28 4.42 3.07
C LEU A 109 -1.77 5.86 3.25
N GLU A 110 -2.26 6.80 2.44
CA GLU A 110 -1.93 8.23 2.56
C GLU A 110 -2.50 8.81 3.86
N GLU A 111 -3.74 8.46 4.24
CA GLU A 111 -4.34 8.83 5.52
C GLU A 111 -3.54 8.28 6.72
N GLU A 112 -3.19 6.99 6.70
CA GLU A 112 -2.37 6.36 7.76
C GLU A 112 -0.98 7.01 7.87
N LEU A 113 -0.36 7.40 6.75
CA LEU A 113 0.92 8.10 6.75
C LEU A 113 0.79 9.51 7.34
N HIS A 114 -0.28 10.23 7.01
CA HIS A 114 -0.53 11.57 7.53
C HIS A 114 -0.77 11.57 9.05
N GLU A 115 -1.53 10.61 9.56
CA GLU A 115 -1.74 10.42 11.01
C GLU A 115 -0.41 10.17 11.74
N ILE A 116 0.48 9.36 11.15
CA ILE A 116 1.82 9.09 11.69
C ILE A 116 2.69 10.36 11.65
N GLU A 117 2.61 11.18 10.60
CA GLU A 117 3.35 12.45 10.51
C GLU A 117 2.89 13.48 11.55
N GLU A 118 1.58 13.58 11.77
CA GLU A 118 0.98 14.43 12.81
C GLU A 118 1.35 13.97 14.22
N GLU A 119 1.29 12.66 14.50
CA GLU A 119 1.68 12.09 15.80
C GLU A 119 3.18 12.26 16.09
N ASN A 120 4.03 12.25 15.06
CA ASN A 120 5.49 12.39 15.20
C ASN A 120 5.99 13.84 15.05
N GLY A 121 5.10 14.82 14.84
CA GLY A 121 5.45 16.24 14.83
C GLY A 121 6.41 16.66 13.71
N PHE A 122 6.49 15.93 12.61
CA PHE A 122 7.31 16.30 11.46
C PHE A 122 6.53 17.26 10.55
N SER A 123 6.41 18.53 10.95
CA SER A 123 6.00 19.58 10.01
C SER A 123 7.16 19.86 9.05
N TYR A 124 7.13 19.27 7.85
CA TYR A 124 7.96 19.77 6.76
C TYR A 124 7.33 21.07 6.25
N ASN A 125 7.83 22.20 6.78
CA ASN A 125 7.62 23.51 6.16
C ASN A 125 8.28 23.46 4.77
N TYR A 126 7.45 23.38 3.74
CA TYR A 126 7.86 23.81 2.41
C TYR A 126 7.69 25.33 2.36
N ASP A 127 8.78 26.04 2.66
CA ASP A 127 8.96 27.43 2.24
C ASP A 127 9.20 27.51 0.71
#